data_AF-G4YKM2-F1
#
_entry.id   AF-G4YKM2-F1
#
_cell.length_a   1.000
_cell.length_b   1.000
_cell.length_c   1.000
_cell.angle_alpha   90.00
_cell.angle_beta   90.00
_cell.angle_gamma   90.00
#
_symmetry.space_group_name_H-M   'P 1'
#
loop_
_entity.id
_entity.type
_entity.pdbx_description
1 polymer ?
#
loop_
_entity_poly.entity_id
_entity_poly.type
_entity_poly.pdbx_seq_one_letter_code
_entity_poly.pdbx_strand_id
1 'polypeptide(L)'
;MGPLKDRFNVDEYRAIMETRPGERMYKRRVINLIFHTLGVKVHVVLTKIVKFMKDNALVIWYAGHWVTYPEDSSYGVKEKKKRKSLHDPAIKKYAELAAELLNAWTPKTILYEPVIWVYPAKVCPWIVFDKSEKKPDGKSYTMAEQLEILDREEPTRIQWTGWTLDRIIADRPAHIRKMLLSPDERANNWVCADHRS
;
A
#
# COMPACT_ATOMS: atom_id res chain seq x y z
N MET A 1 -28.70 -3.00 11.68
CA MET A 1 -27.28 -2.80 11.34
C MET A 1 -26.49 -2.98 12.62
N GLY A 2 -25.58 -3.96 12.67
CA GLY A 2 -24.73 -4.17 13.85
C GLY A 2 -23.45 -3.34 13.72
N PRO A 3 -22.72 -3.04 14.80
CA PRO A 3 -21.48 -2.30 14.67
C PRO A 3 -20.41 -3.14 13.94
N LEU A 4 -19.70 -2.54 12.97
CA LEU A 4 -18.69 -3.22 12.13
C LEU A 4 -17.57 -3.92 12.94
N LYS A 5 -17.34 -3.49 14.18
CA LYS A 5 -16.41 -4.14 15.12
C LYS A 5 -16.80 -5.59 15.45
N ASP A 6 -18.08 -5.94 15.38
CA ASP A 6 -18.59 -7.29 15.66
C ASP A 6 -18.30 -8.28 14.53
N ARG A 7 -17.80 -7.78 13.39
CA ARG A 7 -17.34 -8.60 12.26
C ARG A 7 -15.86 -8.97 12.38
N PHE A 8 -15.13 -8.40 13.32
CA PHE A 8 -13.74 -8.77 13.54
C PHE A 8 -13.65 -10.19 14.09
N ASN A 9 -12.97 -11.07 13.35
CA ASN A 9 -12.65 -12.43 13.77
C ASN A 9 -11.14 -12.54 13.96
N VAL A 10 -10.70 -12.85 15.18
CA VAL A 10 -9.28 -12.91 15.53
C VAL A 10 -8.54 -14.02 14.77
N ASP A 11 -9.17 -15.15 14.52
CA ASP A 11 -8.52 -16.30 13.87
C ASP A 11 -8.40 -16.07 12.37
N GLU A 12 -9.44 -15.53 11.72
CA GLU A 12 -9.37 -15.11 10.32
C GLU A 12 -8.33 -13.99 10.12
N TYR A 13 -8.30 -13.02 11.03
CA TYR A 13 -7.31 -11.95 11.00
C TYR A 13 -5.88 -12.51 11.15
N ARG A 14 -5.64 -13.44 12.09
CA ARG A 14 -4.34 -14.11 12.25
C ARG A 14 -3.92 -14.87 11.00
N ALA A 15 -4.83 -15.66 10.41
CA ALA A 15 -4.57 -16.37 9.17
C ALA A 15 -4.16 -15.42 8.04
N ILE A 16 -4.81 -14.26 7.93
CA ILE A 16 -4.43 -13.23 6.96
C ILE A 16 -3.04 -12.66 7.27
N MET A 17 -2.71 -12.44 8.54
CA MET A 17 -1.39 -11.96 8.93
C MET A 17 -0.26 -12.97 8.64
N GLU A 18 -0.53 -14.27 8.80
CA GLU A 18 0.40 -15.37 8.46
C GLU A 18 0.76 -15.39 6.99
N THR A 19 -0.11 -14.85 6.12
CA THR A 19 0.19 -14.70 4.70
C THR A 19 1.20 -13.58 4.38
N ARG A 20 1.67 -12.85 5.40
CA ARG A 20 2.69 -11.79 5.33
C ARG A 20 2.30 -10.71 4.29
N PRO A 21 1.15 -10.03 4.45
CA PRO A 21 0.58 -9.16 3.43
C PRO A 21 1.53 -8.03 3.01
N GLY A 22 2.23 -7.39 3.95
CA GLY A 22 3.22 -6.36 3.64
C GLY A 22 4.38 -6.87 2.77
N GLU A 23 4.89 -8.08 3.04
CA GLU A 23 5.96 -8.65 2.22
C GLU A 23 5.48 -9.00 0.80
N ARG A 24 4.27 -9.57 0.69
CA ARG A 24 3.67 -9.85 -0.63
C ARG A 24 3.46 -8.56 -1.43
N MET A 25 2.98 -7.52 -0.77
CA MET A 25 2.85 -6.18 -1.35
C MET A 25 4.22 -5.70 -1.87
N TYR A 26 5.27 -5.79 -1.05
CA TYR A 26 6.62 -5.33 -1.44
C TYR A 26 7.21 -6.12 -2.62
N LYS A 27 7.02 -7.45 -2.64
CA LYS A 27 7.50 -8.33 -3.71
C LYS A 27 6.81 -8.09 -5.06
N ARG A 28 5.56 -7.61 -5.04
CA ARG A 28 4.73 -7.37 -6.23
C ARG A 28 4.70 -5.91 -6.69
N ARG A 29 5.56 -5.05 -6.12
CA ARG A 29 5.58 -3.62 -6.45
C ARG A 29 6.17 -3.37 -7.83
N VAL A 30 5.87 -2.19 -8.36
CA VAL A 30 6.59 -1.65 -9.51
C VAL A 30 8.01 -1.28 -9.11
N ILE A 31 9.00 -1.65 -9.93
CA ILE A 31 10.42 -1.48 -9.64
C ILE A 31 11.15 -0.52 -10.59
N ASN A 32 10.45 -0.05 -11.63
CA ASN A 32 10.93 0.90 -12.62
C ASN A 32 10.18 2.21 -12.50
N LEU A 33 10.85 3.33 -12.80
CA LEU A 33 10.16 4.58 -13.09
C LEU A 33 9.50 4.46 -14.48
N ILE A 34 8.25 4.93 -14.57
CA ILE A 34 7.40 4.79 -15.77
C ILE A 34 7.18 6.12 -16.47
N PHE A 35 7.25 7.24 -15.74
CA PHE A 35 6.95 8.57 -16.26
C PHE A 35 8.17 9.51 -16.28
N HIS A 36 9.25 9.18 -15.59
CA HIS A 36 10.42 10.04 -15.46
C HIS A 36 11.72 9.26 -15.66
N THR A 37 12.69 9.83 -16.37
CA THR A 37 14.03 9.25 -16.54
C THR A 37 14.89 9.46 -15.30
N LEU A 38 15.57 8.42 -14.84
CA LEU A 38 16.35 8.47 -13.60
C LEU A 38 17.62 9.33 -13.73
N GLY A 39 17.74 10.34 -12.87
CA GLY A 39 19.00 11.07 -12.65
C GLY A 39 19.79 10.52 -11.45
N VAL A 40 21.12 10.64 -11.47
CA VAL A 40 22.05 10.09 -10.45
C VAL A 40 21.71 10.55 -9.02
N LYS A 41 21.46 11.85 -8.82
CA LYS A 41 21.14 12.40 -7.48
C LYS A 41 19.85 11.82 -6.89
N VAL A 42 18.90 11.48 -7.74
CA VAL A 42 17.56 11.03 -7.34
C VAL A 42 17.52 9.54 -7.06
N HIS A 43 18.39 8.78 -7.72
CA HIS A 43 18.60 7.36 -7.41
C HIS A 43 18.94 7.11 -5.93
N VAL A 44 19.76 7.98 -5.31
CA VAL A 44 20.12 7.86 -3.88
C VAL A 44 18.89 8.00 -2.98
N VAL A 45 18.07 9.03 -3.20
CA VAL A 45 16.88 9.27 -2.39
C VAL A 45 15.83 8.18 -2.62
N LEU A 46 15.63 7.78 -3.88
CA LEU A 46 14.71 6.70 -4.20
C LEU A 46 15.15 5.36 -3.58
N THR A 47 16.45 5.08 -3.50
CA THR A 47 16.97 3.90 -2.79
C THR A 47 16.60 3.94 -1.30
N LYS A 48 16.70 5.11 -0.65
CA LYS A 48 16.25 5.28 0.74
C LYS A 48 14.74 5.03 0.88
N ILE A 49 13.93 5.51 -0.07
CA ILE A 49 12.48 5.28 -0.10
C ILE A 49 12.16 3.79 -0.26
N VAL A 50 12.82 3.09 -1.20
CA VAL A 50 12.62 1.65 -1.40
C VAL A 50 13.01 0.86 -0.15
N LYS A 51 14.12 1.22 0.50
CA LYS A 51 14.50 0.62 1.78
C LYS A 51 13.44 0.88 2.86
N PHE A 52 12.96 2.11 2.98
CA PHE A 52 11.87 2.44 3.90
C PHE A 52 10.62 1.61 3.62
N MET A 53 10.23 1.46 2.34
CA MET A 53 9.10 0.63 1.91
C MET A 53 9.27 -0.82 2.31
N LYS A 54 10.46 -1.41 2.13
CA LYS A 54 10.78 -2.78 2.53
C LYS A 54 10.64 -2.95 4.05
N ASP A 55 11.28 -2.07 4.81
CA ASP A 55 11.34 -2.14 6.27
C ASP A 55 9.98 -1.86 6.92
N ASN A 56 9.10 -1.08 6.25
CA ASN A 56 7.80 -0.65 6.77
C ASN A 56 6.61 -1.22 5.98
N ALA A 57 6.81 -2.23 5.13
CA ALA A 57 5.77 -2.70 4.22
C ALA A 57 4.48 -3.12 4.94
N LEU A 58 4.63 -3.78 6.09
CA LEU A 58 3.51 -4.17 6.94
C LEU A 58 2.78 -2.95 7.55
N VAL A 59 3.54 -1.92 7.95
CA VAL A 59 2.97 -0.69 8.54
C VAL A 59 2.18 0.08 7.49
N ILE A 60 2.71 0.18 6.28
CA ILE A 60 2.03 0.79 5.13
C ILE A 60 0.75 0.00 4.80
N TRP A 61 0.83 -1.34 4.79
CA TRP A 61 -0.35 -2.18 4.60
C TRP A 61 -1.41 -1.94 5.69
N TYR A 62 -1.02 -1.84 6.96
CA TYR A 62 -1.96 -1.51 8.05
C TYR A 62 -2.65 -0.16 7.89
N ALA A 63 -1.95 0.84 7.35
CA ALA A 63 -2.54 2.16 7.12
C ALA A 63 -3.66 2.10 6.06
N GLY A 64 -3.49 1.29 5.02
CA GLY A 64 -4.52 1.02 4.00
C GLY A 64 -5.63 0.06 4.45
N HIS A 65 -5.36 -0.78 5.47
CA HIS A 65 -6.23 -1.87 5.92
C HIS A 65 -6.45 -1.82 7.43
N TRP A 66 -6.97 -0.69 7.90
CA TRP A 66 -7.26 -0.49 9.30
C TRP A 66 -8.46 -1.34 9.74
N VAL A 67 -8.32 -2.07 10.84
CA VAL A 67 -9.42 -2.85 11.42
C VAL A 67 -9.81 -2.25 12.76
N THR A 68 -11.11 -2.26 13.02
CA THR A 68 -11.65 -1.89 14.34
C THR A 68 -11.79 -3.17 15.15
N TYR A 69 -11.18 -3.19 16.32
CA TYR A 69 -11.29 -4.31 17.26
C TYR A 69 -12.47 -4.11 18.21
N PRO A 70 -13.07 -5.18 18.74
CA PRO A 70 -14.01 -5.08 19.85
C PRO A 70 -13.35 -4.41 21.06
N GLU A 71 -14.05 -3.48 21.72
CA GLU A 71 -13.51 -2.64 22.81
C GLU A 71 -13.07 -3.44 24.03
N ASP A 72 -13.78 -4.53 24.34
CA ASP A 72 -13.50 -5.41 25.49
C ASP A 72 -12.45 -6.50 25.19
N SER A 73 -11.86 -6.47 23.99
CA SER A 73 -10.84 -7.44 23.60
C SER A 73 -9.46 -7.01 24.08
N SER A 74 -8.90 -7.77 25.04
CA SER A 74 -7.50 -7.61 25.46
C SER A 74 -6.51 -7.75 24.29
N TYR A 75 -6.88 -8.54 23.27
CA TYR A 75 -6.15 -8.65 22.00
C TYR A 75 -6.22 -7.33 21.21
N GLY A 76 -7.42 -6.78 21.03
CA GLY A 76 -7.65 -5.53 20.30
C GLY A 76 -6.89 -4.33 20.88
N VAL A 77 -6.88 -4.20 22.21
CA VAL A 77 -6.12 -3.13 22.89
C VAL A 77 -4.62 -3.25 22.61
N LYS A 78 -4.06 -4.46 22.71
CA LYS A 78 -2.64 -4.72 22.43
C LYS A 78 -2.28 -4.43 20.98
N GLU A 79 -3.08 -4.90 20.03
CA GLU A 79 -2.83 -4.69 18.60
C GLU A 79 -3.00 -3.22 18.20
N LYS A 80 -3.99 -2.50 18.73
CA LYS A 80 -4.15 -1.05 18.50
C LYS A 80 -2.92 -0.28 18.98
N LYS A 81 -2.43 -0.58 20.19
CA LYS A 81 -1.22 0.06 20.75
C LYS A 81 0.01 -0.23 19.89
N LYS A 82 0.22 -1.50 19.52
CA LYS A 82 1.32 -1.94 18.66
C LYS A 82 1.30 -1.28 17.29
N ARG A 83 0.14 -1.25 16.63
CA ARG A 83 -0.01 -0.59 15.32
C ARG A 83 0.27 0.89 15.41
N LYS A 84 -0.25 1.59 16.43
CA LYS A 84 0.02 3.01 16.65
C LYS A 84 1.51 3.29 16.87
N SER A 85 2.18 2.49 17.70
CA SER A 85 3.63 2.68 17.96
C SER A 85 4.50 2.46 16.72
N LEU A 86 4.04 1.68 15.75
CA LEU A 86 4.71 1.50 14.46
C LEU A 86 4.35 2.61 13.46
N HIS A 87 3.07 2.99 13.41
CA HIS A 87 2.52 3.96 12.47
C HIS A 87 3.10 5.37 12.65
N ASP A 88 3.07 5.89 13.88
CA ASP A 88 3.45 7.28 14.18
C ASP A 88 4.90 7.63 13.77
N PRO A 89 5.93 6.79 14.06
CA PRO A 89 7.27 7.06 13.55
C PRO A 89 7.38 6.85 12.03
N ALA A 90 6.68 5.87 11.47
CA ALA A 90 6.74 5.58 10.03
C ALA A 90 6.19 6.73 9.18
N ILE A 91 5.03 7.30 9.54
CA ILE A 91 4.44 8.43 8.79
C ILE A 91 5.33 9.67 8.85
N LYS A 92 5.94 9.95 10.01
CA LYS A 92 6.90 11.05 10.15
C LYS A 92 8.12 10.82 9.25
N LYS A 93 8.67 9.60 9.27
CA LYS A 93 9.84 9.28 8.45
C LYS A 93 9.55 9.33 6.95
N TYR A 94 8.37 8.87 6.55
CA TYR A 94 7.92 9.00 5.16
C TYR A 94 7.84 10.46 4.72
N ALA A 95 7.27 11.34 5.55
CA ALA A 95 7.18 12.77 5.23
C ALA A 95 8.56 13.42 5.04
N GLU A 96 9.55 13.06 5.87
CA GLU A 96 10.94 13.50 5.69
C GLU A 96 11.53 13.04 4.36
N LEU A 97 11.35 11.76 4.00
CA LEU A 97 11.86 11.19 2.73
C LEU A 97 11.15 11.79 1.51
N ALA A 98 9.84 12.03 1.60
CA ALA A 98 9.08 12.69 0.55
C ALA A 98 9.57 14.14 0.34
N ALA A 99 9.83 14.87 1.42
CA ALA A 99 10.43 16.21 1.35
C ALA A 99 11.84 16.18 0.75
N GLU A 100 12.69 15.23 1.16
CA GLU A 100 14.03 15.02 0.58
C GLU A 100 13.94 14.75 -0.93
N LEU A 101 13.00 13.91 -1.35
CA LEU A 101 12.77 13.61 -2.77
C LEU A 101 12.35 14.85 -3.54
N LEU A 102 11.40 15.64 -3.02
CA LEU A 102 10.93 16.85 -3.67
C LEU A 102 12.01 17.95 -3.75
N ASN A 103 12.96 17.96 -2.81
CA ASN A 103 14.12 18.86 -2.86
C ASN A 103 15.18 18.38 -3.85
N ALA A 104 15.35 17.06 -3.98
CA ALA A 104 16.29 16.46 -4.93
C ALA A 104 15.76 16.41 -6.37
N TRP A 105 14.43 16.50 -6.55
CA TRP A 105 13.76 16.37 -7.83
C TRP A 105 12.67 17.43 -8.04
N THR A 106 12.87 18.26 -9.05
CA THR A 106 11.82 19.07 -9.68
C THR A 106 11.60 18.48 -11.08
N PRO A 107 10.38 18.11 -11.49
CA PRO A 107 9.06 18.48 -10.97
C PRO A 107 8.42 17.53 -9.93
N LYS A 108 7.49 18.06 -9.11
CA LYS A 108 6.73 17.29 -8.09
C LYS A 108 5.93 16.09 -8.62
N THR A 109 5.79 15.98 -9.95
CA THR A 109 5.11 14.87 -10.62
C THR A 109 5.77 13.52 -10.37
N ILE A 110 7.01 13.48 -9.86
CA ILE A 110 7.67 12.25 -9.42
C ILE A 110 6.84 11.44 -8.42
N LEU A 111 6.01 12.10 -7.58
CA LEU A 111 5.16 11.41 -6.61
C LEU A 111 4.03 10.58 -7.25
N TYR A 112 3.77 10.74 -8.56
CA TYR A 112 2.84 9.87 -9.29
C TYR A 112 3.46 8.54 -9.73
N GLU A 113 4.78 8.39 -9.59
CA GLU A 113 5.47 7.17 -9.93
C GLU A 113 5.05 6.03 -9.00
N PRO A 114 4.54 4.91 -9.55
CA PRO A 114 4.03 3.80 -8.73
C PRO A 114 5.13 3.04 -7.97
N VAL A 115 6.40 3.23 -8.34
CA VAL A 115 7.54 2.72 -7.56
C VAL A 115 7.72 3.45 -6.22
N ILE A 116 7.12 4.65 -6.07
CA ILE A 116 7.04 5.37 -4.80
C ILE A 116 5.68 5.08 -4.18
N TRP A 117 5.67 4.29 -3.11
CA TRP A 117 4.44 4.08 -2.35
C TRP A 117 4.02 5.36 -1.64
N VAL A 118 2.71 5.59 -1.62
CA VAL A 118 2.08 6.70 -0.92
C VAL A 118 1.67 6.23 0.47
N TYR A 119 2.19 6.88 1.50
CA TYR A 119 1.70 6.65 2.85
C TYR A 119 0.33 7.35 3.02
N PRO A 120 -0.74 6.65 3.42
CA PRO A 120 -2.07 7.25 3.55
C PRO A 120 -2.08 8.36 4.59
N ALA A 121 -2.69 9.51 4.28
CA ALA A 121 -2.84 10.60 5.25
C ALA A 121 -3.79 10.24 6.41
N LYS A 122 -4.72 9.31 6.16
CA LYS A 122 -5.66 8.76 7.15
C LYS A 122 -5.65 7.25 7.04
N VAL A 123 -5.90 6.58 8.16
CA VAL A 123 -6.11 5.13 8.19
C VAL A 123 -7.43 4.79 7.49
N CYS A 124 -7.41 3.81 6.59
CA CYS A 124 -8.58 3.44 5.79
C CYS A 124 -9.21 2.13 6.33
N PRO A 125 -10.51 2.10 6.69
CA PRO A 125 -11.15 0.90 7.22
C PRO A 125 -11.18 -0.26 6.22
N TRP A 126 -10.92 -1.48 6.67
CA TRP A 126 -10.94 -2.69 5.83
C TRP A 126 -12.26 -3.48 5.93
N ILE A 127 -12.84 -3.64 7.13
CA ILE A 127 -14.12 -4.34 7.26
C ILE A 127 -15.23 -3.41 6.78
N VAL A 128 -15.79 -3.69 5.60
CA VAL A 128 -16.73 -2.81 4.90
C VAL A 128 -18.16 -3.37 4.80
N PHE A 129 -18.36 -4.68 4.95
CA PHE A 129 -19.69 -5.29 4.84
C PHE A 129 -20.38 -5.49 6.20
N ASP A 130 -21.63 -5.05 6.31
CA ASP A 130 -22.48 -5.30 7.49
C ASP A 130 -22.78 -6.80 7.64
N LYS A 131 -23.08 -7.27 8.87
CA LYS A 131 -23.45 -8.68 9.14
C LYS A 131 -24.65 -9.18 8.33
N SER A 132 -25.54 -8.28 7.95
CA SER A 132 -26.71 -8.57 7.11
C SER A 132 -26.36 -8.78 5.62
N GLU A 133 -25.22 -8.29 5.15
CA GLU A 133 -24.73 -8.54 3.79
C GLU A 133 -24.36 -10.01 3.64
N LYS A 134 -25.11 -10.71 2.78
CA LYS A 134 -24.93 -12.13 2.49
C LYS A 134 -24.52 -12.33 1.04
N LYS A 135 -23.71 -13.36 0.82
CA LYS A 135 -23.46 -13.92 -0.51
C LYS A 135 -24.77 -14.49 -1.10
N PRO A 136 -24.81 -14.76 -2.43
CA PRO A 136 -25.95 -15.43 -3.05
C PRO A 136 -26.31 -16.79 -2.44
N ASP A 137 -25.35 -17.47 -1.81
CA ASP A 137 -25.56 -18.74 -1.10
C ASP A 137 -26.07 -18.56 0.35
N GLY A 138 -26.38 -17.33 0.77
CA GLY A 138 -26.88 -16.98 2.10
C GLY A 138 -25.80 -16.90 3.18
N LYS A 139 -24.53 -17.22 2.89
CA LYS A 139 -23.45 -17.17 3.88
C LYS A 139 -22.91 -15.74 4.02
N SER A 140 -22.36 -15.46 5.19
CA SER A 140 -21.62 -14.21 5.43
C SER A 140 -20.28 -14.21 4.69
N TYR A 141 -19.80 -13.04 4.28
CA TYR A 141 -18.44 -12.86 3.80
C TYR A 141 -17.40 -13.03 4.93
N THR A 142 -16.37 -13.83 4.70
CA THR A 142 -15.17 -13.91 5.56
C THR A 142 -14.36 -12.62 5.47
N MET A 143 -13.50 -12.34 6.45
CA MET A 143 -12.56 -11.21 6.40
C MET A 143 -11.65 -11.28 5.18
N ALA A 144 -11.23 -12.48 4.77
CA ALA A 144 -10.37 -12.69 3.61
C ALA A 144 -11.10 -12.34 2.30
N GLU A 145 -12.36 -12.78 2.12
CA GLU A 145 -13.17 -12.39 0.96
C GLU A 145 -13.40 -10.87 0.92
N GLN A 146 -13.67 -10.25 2.07
CA GLN A 146 -13.82 -8.79 2.13
C GLN A 146 -12.52 -8.06 1.78
N LEU A 147 -11.36 -8.58 2.20
CA LEU A 147 -10.05 -8.05 1.82
C LEU A 147 -9.84 -8.12 0.32
N GLU A 148 -10.10 -9.27 -0.28
CA GLU A 148 -9.91 -9.47 -1.71
C GLU A 148 -10.81 -8.55 -2.54
N ILE A 149 -12.07 -8.40 -2.13
CA ILE A 149 -12.98 -7.44 -2.77
C ILE A 149 -12.44 -6.02 -2.61
N LEU A 150 -12.06 -5.62 -1.39
CA LEU A 150 -11.55 -4.27 -1.13
C LEU A 150 -10.28 -3.96 -1.95
N ASP A 151 -9.32 -4.88 -1.96
CA ASP A 151 -8.07 -4.76 -2.73
C ASP A 151 -8.34 -4.68 -4.24
N ARG A 152 -9.41 -5.34 -4.69
CA ARG A 152 -9.87 -5.29 -6.08
C ARG A 152 -10.50 -3.95 -6.43
N GLU A 153 -11.41 -3.45 -5.60
CA GLU A 153 -12.14 -2.21 -5.87
C GLU A 153 -11.31 -0.94 -5.57
N GLU A 154 -10.37 -1.03 -4.62
CA GLU A 154 -9.50 0.09 -4.20
C GLU A 154 -8.00 -0.28 -4.30
N PRO A 155 -7.47 -0.48 -5.52
CA PRO A 155 -6.09 -0.92 -5.74
C PRO A 155 -5.01 0.03 -5.19
N THR A 156 -5.34 1.29 -4.93
CA THR A 156 -4.46 2.26 -4.28
C THR A 156 -4.04 1.82 -2.87
N ARG A 157 -4.90 1.08 -2.14
CA ARG A 157 -4.61 0.61 -0.76
C ARG A 157 -3.47 -0.38 -0.69
N ILE A 158 -3.32 -1.18 -1.74
CA ILE A 158 -2.20 -2.12 -1.92
C ILE A 158 -1.11 -1.55 -2.81
N GLN A 159 -1.08 -0.22 -3.00
CA GLN A 159 -0.07 0.45 -3.80
C GLN A 159 0.01 -0.10 -5.23
N TRP A 160 -1.14 -0.51 -5.78
CA TRP A 160 -1.28 -1.10 -7.10
C TRP A 160 -0.53 -2.42 -7.31
N THR A 161 -0.12 -3.08 -6.24
CA THR A 161 0.62 -4.35 -6.31
C THR A 161 -0.25 -5.46 -6.88
N GLY A 162 0.28 -6.24 -7.83
CA GLY A 162 -0.48 -7.31 -8.49
C GLY A 162 -1.41 -6.86 -9.63
N TRP A 163 -1.39 -5.58 -10.01
CA TRP A 163 -2.17 -5.05 -11.14
C TRP A 163 -1.32 -4.87 -12.40
N THR A 164 -1.97 -4.87 -13.56
CA THR A 164 -1.29 -4.62 -14.83
C THR A 164 -0.84 -3.18 -14.94
N LEU A 165 0.32 -2.98 -15.58
CA LEU A 165 0.89 -1.65 -15.81
C LEU A 165 -0.08 -0.71 -16.53
N ASP A 166 -0.88 -1.24 -17.47
CA ASP A 166 -1.88 -0.45 -18.19
C ASP A 166 -2.94 0.14 -17.27
N ARG A 167 -3.41 -0.61 -16.27
CA ARG A 167 -4.37 -0.10 -15.28
C ARG A 167 -3.74 0.96 -14.39
N ILE A 168 -2.49 0.76 -13.97
CA ILE A 168 -1.73 1.74 -13.18
C ILE A 168 -1.57 3.05 -13.96
N ILE A 169 -1.25 2.96 -15.25
CA ILE A 169 -1.11 4.13 -16.12
C ILE A 169 -2.47 4.82 -16.32
N ALA A 170 -3.53 4.06 -16.60
CA ALA A 170 -4.86 4.59 -16.86
C ALA A 170 -5.43 5.42 -15.69
N ASP A 171 -5.10 5.04 -14.45
CA ASP A 171 -5.50 5.76 -13.24
C ASP A 171 -4.84 7.14 -13.09
N ARG A 172 -3.73 7.40 -13.80
CA ARG A 172 -3.01 8.66 -13.64
C ARG A 172 -3.68 9.84 -14.36
N PRO A 173 -3.53 11.07 -13.84
CA PRO A 173 -3.99 12.27 -14.52
C PRO A 173 -3.47 12.36 -15.96
N ALA A 174 -4.27 12.94 -16.86
CA ALA A 174 -3.94 13.00 -18.29
C ALA A 174 -2.57 13.61 -18.58
N HIS A 175 -2.14 14.62 -17.81
CA HIS A 175 -0.83 15.23 -17.99
C HIS A 175 0.33 14.31 -17.57
N ILE A 176 0.13 13.43 -16.58
CA ILE A 176 1.11 12.40 -16.18
C ILE A 176 1.17 11.29 -17.22
N ARG A 177 0.02 10.86 -17.74
CA ARG A 177 -0.03 9.82 -18.79
C ARG A 177 0.74 10.22 -20.06
N LYS A 178 0.80 11.51 -20.38
CA LYS A 178 1.61 12.05 -21.49
C LYS A 178 3.12 11.96 -21.27
N MET A 179 3.56 11.73 -20.04
CA MET A 179 4.98 11.57 -19.68
C MET A 179 5.42 10.09 -19.73
N LEU A 180 4.55 9.18 -20.15
CA LEU A 180 4.85 7.74 -20.21
C LEU A 180 6.09 7.47 -21.07
N LEU A 181 7.08 6.85 -20.45
CA LEU A 181 8.30 6.38 -21.12
C LEU A 181 7.99 5.19 -22.03
N SER A 182 8.74 5.08 -23.11
CA SER A 182 8.69 3.92 -24.01
C SER A 182 9.06 2.61 -23.28
N PRO A 183 8.68 1.44 -23.81
CA PRO A 183 9.11 0.15 -23.25
C PRO A 183 10.63 0.05 -23.03
N ASP A 184 11.44 0.52 -23.98
CA ASP A 184 12.90 0.42 -23.94
C ASP A 184 13.52 1.34 -22.88
N GLU A 185 12.97 2.55 -22.73
CA GLU A 185 13.38 3.48 -21.66
C GLU A 185 13.07 2.88 -20.29
N ARG A 186 11.86 2.32 -20.10
CA ARG A 186 11.45 1.70 -18.82
C ARG A 186 12.31 0.50 -18.46
N ALA A 187 12.68 -0.32 -19.45
CA ALA A 187 13.49 -1.52 -19.25
C ALA A 187 14.88 -1.23 -18.66
N ASN A 188 15.35 0.02 -18.70
CA ASN A 188 16.63 0.43 -18.14
C ASN A 188 16.52 1.39 -16.95
N ASN A 189 15.29 1.71 -16.52
CA ASN A 189 15.01 2.79 -15.57
C ASN A 189 14.67 2.28 -14.15
N TRP A 190 15.54 1.41 -13.63
CA TRP A 190 15.34 0.70 -12.36
C TRP A 190 15.67 1.58 -11.16
N VAL A 191 14.83 1.53 -10.14
CA VAL A 191 15.07 2.28 -8.89
C VAL A 191 15.92 1.49 -7.89
N CYS A 192 15.94 0.16 -7.99
CA CYS A 192 16.68 -0.69 -7.06
C CYS A 192 17.15 -1.98 -7.75
N ALA A 193 18.43 -2.33 -7.54
CA ALA A 193 19.06 -3.51 -8.11
C ALA A 193 18.69 -4.84 -7.42
N ASP A 194 18.02 -4.81 -6.26
CA ASP A 194 17.65 -5.98 -5.43
C ASP A 194 16.75 -7.02 -6.14
N HIS A 195 16.36 -6.78 -7.39
CA HIS A 195 15.43 -7.63 -8.17
C HIS A 195 16.12 -8.26 -9.38
N ARG A 196 17.45 -8.19 -9.45
CA ARG A 196 18.26 -9.03 -10.35
C ARG A 196 18.40 -10.41 -9.71
N SER A 197 17.37 -11.25 -9.86
CA SER A 197 17.43 -12.67 -9.53
C SER A 197 16.46 -13.43 -10.41
#